data_AF-A0A6B2SZL1-F1
#
_entry.id   AF-A0A6B2SZL1-F1
#
_cell.length_a   1.000
_cell.length_b   1.000
_cell.length_c   1.000
_cell.angle_alpha   90.00
_cell.angle_beta   90.00
_cell.angle_gamma   90.00
#
_symmetry.space_group_name_H-M   'P 1'
#
loop_
_entity.id
_entity.type
_entity.pdbx_description
1 polymer ?
#
loop_
_entity_poly.entity_id
_entity_poly.type
_entity_poly.pdbx_seq_one_letter_code
_entity_poly.pdbx_strand_id
1 'polypeptide(L)'
;TYGSGELIRAALDAGARRILVGCGDSGTSDGGAGALQALGARLLDLDGRELPRGGRELTRLNRIDPSGIDPRLADTEIRVACNPYNVLCGERGVARVFGPQKGATPAQVEQLAAALEHWAHLLTRDLHVRADLFEGPGTGASGGLGAGL
;
A
#
# COMPACT_ATOMS: atom_id res chain seq x y z
N THR A 1 4.01 -6.24 -2.68
CA THR A 1 3.52 -6.67 -1.36
C THR A 1 2.47 -7.78 -1.39
N TYR A 2 2.15 -8.39 -2.54
CA TYR A 2 1.08 -9.40 -2.64
C TYR A 2 1.18 -10.56 -1.64
N GLY A 3 2.37 -11.17 -1.50
CA GLY A 3 2.58 -12.24 -0.53
C GLY A 3 2.31 -11.84 0.93
N SER A 4 2.50 -10.57 1.30
CA SER A 4 2.12 -10.07 2.63
C SER A 4 0.61 -10.13 2.84
N GLY A 5 -0.19 -9.77 1.83
CA GLY A 5 -1.65 -9.92 1.90
C GLY A 5 -2.09 -11.38 1.91
N GLU A 6 -1.37 -12.28 1.23
CA GLU A 6 -1.62 -13.73 1.32
C GLU A 6 -1.39 -14.27 2.73
N LEU A 7 -0.36 -13.79 3.43
CA LEU A 7 -0.11 -14.16 4.83
C LEU A 7 -1.19 -13.61 5.78
N ILE A 8 -1.66 -12.38 5.55
CA ILE A 8 -2.80 -11.83 6.30
C ILE A 8 -4.05 -12.68 6.06
N ARG A 9 -4.34 -13.03 4.80
CA ARG A 9 -5.45 -13.92 4.45
C ARG A 9 -5.34 -15.29 5.13
N ALA A 10 -4.15 -15.88 5.14
CA ALA A 10 -3.90 -17.15 5.84
C ALA A 10 -4.13 -17.03 7.36
N ALA A 11 -3.79 -15.89 7.98
CA ALA A 11 -4.10 -15.65 9.39
C ALA A 11 -5.61 -15.51 9.63
N LEU A 12 -6.34 -14.85 8.72
CA LEU A 12 -7.80 -14.79 8.75
C LEU A 12 -8.43 -16.19 8.59
N ASP A 13 -7.86 -17.04 7.73
CA ASP A 13 -8.28 -18.44 7.52
C ASP A 13 -8.07 -19.28 8.78
N ALA A 14 -7.01 -19.00 9.54
CA ALA A 14 -6.78 -19.60 10.85
C ALA A 14 -7.68 -19.04 11.97
N GLY A 15 -8.59 -18.10 11.65
CA GLY A 15 -9.52 -17.51 12.61
C GLY A 15 -8.92 -16.40 13.48
N ALA A 16 -7.79 -15.82 13.10
CA ALA A 16 -7.20 -14.69 13.83
C ALA A 16 -8.16 -13.49 13.83
N ARG A 17 -8.29 -12.85 15.00
CA ARG A 17 -9.03 -11.59 15.19
C ARG A 17 -8.13 -10.40 15.51
N ARG A 18 -6.84 -10.66 15.75
CA ARG A 18 -5.81 -9.67 15.97
C ARG A 18 -4.56 -10.08 15.21
N ILE A 19 -4.10 -9.22 14.32
CA ILE A 19 -2.93 -9.46 13.48
C ILE A 19 -1.95 -8.31 13.69
N LEU A 20 -0.75 -8.63 14.16
CA LEU A 20 0.36 -7.67 14.24
C LEU A 20 1.24 -7.85 13.01
N VAL A 21 1.29 -6.82 12.16
CA VAL A 21 2.13 -6.79 10.96
C VAL A 21 3.40 -6.01 11.27
N GLY A 22 4.54 -6.68 11.25
CA GLY A 22 5.85 -6.02 11.33
C GLY A 22 6.24 -5.40 10.00
N CYS A 23 6.45 -4.09 9.99
CA CYS A 23 6.89 -3.33 8.82
C CYS A 23 8.34 -2.85 9.01
N GLY A 24 9.29 -3.73 8.69
CA GLY A 24 10.72 -3.42 8.59
C GLY A 24 11.25 -3.70 7.18
N ASP A 25 12.47 -3.25 6.88
CA ASP A 25 13.21 -3.41 5.62
C ASP A 25 12.52 -4.24 4.52
N SER A 26 12.08 -3.55 3.48
CA SER A 26 11.32 -4.14 2.38
C SER A 26 12.03 -3.95 1.06
N GLY A 27 11.92 -4.94 0.18
CA GLY A 27 12.29 -4.82 -1.24
C GLY A 27 11.18 -4.20 -2.12
N THR A 28 10.12 -3.66 -1.53
CA THR A 28 8.92 -3.17 -2.25
C THR A 28 8.77 -1.65 -2.16
N SER A 29 8.09 -1.07 -3.15
CA SER A 29 7.68 0.33 -3.18
C SER A 29 6.37 0.46 -3.97
N ASP A 30 5.35 -0.28 -3.53
CA ASP A 30 4.04 -0.37 -4.20
C ASP A 30 2.88 0.15 -3.35
N GLY A 31 3.14 0.90 -2.26
CA GLY A 31 2.07 1.52 -1.47
C GLY A 31 1.17 0.50 -0.73
N GLY A 32 1.57 -0.77 -0.64
CA GLY A 32 0.69 -1.82 -0.15
C GLY A 32 -0.37 -2.28 -1.14
N ALA A 33 -0.36 -1.77 -2.38
CA ALA A 33 -1.32 -2.11 -3.42
C ALA A 33 -1.43 -3.63 -3.66
N GLY A 34 -0.30 -4.33 -3.71
CA GLY A 34 -0.29 -5.78 -3.85
C GLY A 34 -0.96 -6.50 -2.67
N ALA A 35 -0.75 -6.02 -1.43
CA ALA A 35 -1.40 -6.59 -0.25
C ALA A 35 -2.91 -6.39 -0.32
N LEU A 36 -3.36 -5.19 -0.69
CA LEU A 36 -4.78 -4.88 -0.85
C LEU A 36 -5.43 -5.74 -1.96
N GLN A 37 -4.73 -5.98 -3.07
CA GLN A 37 -5.17 -6.93 -4.12
C GLN A 37 -5.31 -8.37 -3.60
N ALA A 38 -4.34 -8.85 -2.81
CA ALA A 38 -4.41 -10.21 -2.23
C ALA A 38 -5.55 -10.36 -1.21
N LEU A 39 -5.93 -9.27 -0.56
CA LEU A 39 -7.08 -9.16 0.34
C LEU A 39 -8.41 -8.91 -0.39
N GLY A 40 -8.41 -8.83 -1.72
CA GLY A 40 -9.61 -8.88 -2.55
C GLY A 40 -10.06 -7.56 -3.17
N ALA A 41 -9.35 -6.44 -2.93
CA ALA A 41 -9.62 -5.22 -3.69
C ALA A 41 -9.16 -5.35 -5.14
N ARG A 42 -9.84 -4.67 -6.06
CA ARG A 42 -9.43 -4.61 -7.46
C ARG A 42 -8.92 -3.21 -7.78
N LEU A 43 -7.73 -3.15 -8.39
CA LEU A 43 -7.07 -1.92 -8.81
C LEU A 43 -7.26 -1.78 -10.31
N LEU A 44 -8.09 -0.84 -10.75
CA LEU A 44 -8.57 -0.77 -12.13
C LEU A 44 -7.98 0.44 -12.86
N ASP A 45 -7.53 0.23 -14.09
CA ASP A 45 -7.16 1.30 -15.01
C ASP A 45 -8.39 1.97 -15.65
N LEU A 46 -8.16 2.92 -16.56
CA LEU A 46 -9.22 3.66 -17.26
C LEU A 46 -10.14 2.77 -18.10
N ASP A 47 -9.63 1.63 -18.57
CA ASP A 47 -10.40 0.67 -19.36
C ASP A 47 -11.13 -0.37 -18.48
N GLY A 48 -11.02 -0.23 -17.15
CA GLY A 48 -11.60 -1.18 -16.19
C GLY A 48 -10.83 -2.50 -16.09
N ARG A 49 -9.58 -2.56 -16.57
CA ARG A 49 -8.72 -3.75 -16.44
C ARG A 49 -7.95 -3.69 -15.14
N GLU A 50 -7.70 -4.86 -14.55
CA GLU A 50 -6.89 -4.95 -13.35
C GLU A 50 -5.43 -4.61 -13.64
N LEU A 51 -4.86 -3.79 -12.77
CA LEU A 51 -3.45 -3.42 -12.84
C LEU A 51 -2.56 -4.63 -12.51
N PRO A 52 -1.44 -4.79 -13.23
CA PRO A 52 -0.36 -5.64 -12.80
C PRO A 52 0.23 -5.18 -11.46
N ARG A 53 1.05 -6.04 -10.84
CA ARG A 53 1.70 -5.73 -9.56
C ARG A 53 2.88 -4.78 -9.77
N GLY A 54 3.11 -3.91 -8.79
CA GLY A 54 4.30 -3.06 -8.68
C GLY A 54 3.97 -1.58 -8.67
N GLY A 55 4.82 -0.78 -8.00
CA GLY A 55 4.51 0.63 -7.75
C GLY A 55 4.41 1.51 -9.00
N ARG A 56 5.12 1.17 -10.08
CA ARG A 56 5.04 1.93 -11.34
C ARG A 56 3.65 1.87 -11.97
N GLU A 57 2.95 0.75 -11.81
CA GLU A 57 1.61 0.56 -12.36
C GLU A 57 0.58 1.50 -11.72
N LEU A 58 0.84 1.99 -10.49
CA LEU A 58 -0.07 2.91 -9.81
C LEU A 58 -0.26 4.23 -10.57
N THR A 59 0.69 4.63 -11.41
CA THR A 59 0.51 5.80 -12.31
C THR A 59 -0.68 5.66 -13.27
N ARG A 60 -1.09 4.42 -13.58
CA ARG A 60 -2.22 4.10 -14.47
C ARG A 60 -3.51 3.82 -13.71
N LEU A 61 -3.47 3.81 -12.38
CA LEU A 61 -4.63 3.51 -11.56
C LEU A 61 -5.69 4.58 -11.79
N ASN A 62 -6.92 4.15 -12.03
CA ASN A 62 -8.06 5.05 -12.19
C ASN A 62 -9.06 4.90 -11.05
N ARG A 63 -9.29 3.67 -10.58
CA ARG A 63 -10.29 3.37 -9.56
C ARG A 63 -9.89 2.17 -8.70
N ILE A 64 -10.19 2.24 -7.41
CA ILE A 64 -10.16 1.12 -6.48
C ILE A 64 -11.59 0.61 -6.32
N ASP A 65 -11.78 -0.69 -6.54
CA ASP A 65 -13.04 -1.38 -6.28
C ASP A 65 -12.88 -2.29 -5.05
N PRO A 66 -13.44 -1.89 -3.89
CA PRO A 66 -13.31 -2.64 -2.64
C PRO A 66 -14.33 -3.77 -2.49
N SER A 67 -15.20 -4.01 -3.47
CA SER A 67 -16.33 -4.95 -3.29
C SER A 67 -15.91 -6.39 -2.99
N GLY A 68 -14.67 -6.76 -3.35
CA GLY A 68 -14.10 -8.08 -3.10
C GLY A 68 -13.25 -8.17 -1.84
N ILE A 69 -13.08 -7.09 -1.08
CA ILE A 69 -12.28 -7.10 0.15
C ILE A 69 -12.81 -8.17 1.12
N ASP A 70 -11.89 -8.93 1.70
CA ASP A 70 -12.21 -10.00 2.65
C ASP A 70 -13.04 -9.45 3.81
N PRO A 71 -14.31 -9.88 3.96
CA PRO A 71 -15.23 -9.29 4.94
C PRO A 71 -14.77 -9.49 6.39
N ARG A 72 -13.91 -10.48 6.66
CA ARG A 72 -13.38 -10.75 8.01
C ARG A 72 -12.47 -9.62 8.51
N LEU A 73 -11.96 -8.78 7.62
CA LEU A 73 -11.16 -7.60 7.98
C LEU A 73 -11.96 -6.58 8.79
N ALA A 74 -13.27 -6.48 8.58
CA ALA A 74 -14.13 -5.57 9.35
C ALA A 74 -14.14 -5.92 10.86
N ASP A 75 -13.99 -7.20 11.19
CA ASP A 75 -14.01 -7.72 12.56
C ASP A 75 -12.60 -8.10 13.08
N THR A 76 -11.54 -7.77 12.34
CA THR A 76 -10.16 -8.12 12.68
C THR A 76 -9.34 -6.86 12.94
N GLU A 77 -8.75 -6.77 14.12
CA GLU A 77 -7.82 -5.69 14.43
C GLU A 77 -6.47 -5.95 13.75
N ILE A 78 -6.09 -5.08 12.82
CA ILE A 78 -4.75 -5.07 12.23
C ILE A 78 -3.95 -3.96 12.88
N ARG A 79 -2.83 -4.32 13.51
CA ARG A 79 -1.85 -3.37 14.03
C ARG A 79 -0.59 -3.44 13.21
N VAL A 80 -0.11 -2.28 12.76
CA VAL A 80 1.14 -2.19 12.02
C VAL A 80 2.24 -1.70 12.95
N ALA A 81 3.20 -2.57 13.27
CA ALA A 81 4.41 -2.20 13.98
C ALA A 81 5.39 -1.56 12.97
N CYS A 82 5.45 -0.24 12.95
CA CYS A 82 6.24 0.52 11.98
C CYS A 82 7.01 1.68 12.62
N ASN A 83 7.97 2.22 11.87
CA ASN A 83 8.60 3.49 12.19
C ASN A 83 7.65 4.66 11.82
N PRO A 84 7.17 5.45 12.79
CA PRO A 84 6.20 6.52 12.53
C PRO A 84 6.78 7.68 11.71
N TYR A 85 8.09 7.82 11.60
CA TYR A 85 8.72 8.91 10.85
C TYR A 85 8.73 8.69 9.33
N ASN A 86 8.45 7.47 8.87
CA ASN A 86 8.39 7.16 7.46
C ASN A 86 7.03 7.57 6.90
N VAL A 87 7.06 8.53 5.96
CA VAL A 87 5.86 9.07 5.30
C VAL A 87 5.77 8.60 3.85
N LEU A 88 4.56 8.52 3.29
CA LEU A 88 4.34 7.99 1.96
C LEU A 88 4.84 8.95 0.87
N CYS A 89 4.50 10.23 1.00
CA CYS A 89 4.63 11.26 -0.03
C CYS A 89 5.51 12.44 0.44
N GLY A 90 5.66 13.44 -0.43
CA GLY A 90 6.42 14.65 -0.14
C GLY A 90 7.93 14.46 -0.27
N GLU A 91 8.71 15.49 0.08
CA GLU A 91 10.17 15.50 -0.09
C GLU A 91 10.87 14.37 0.68
N ARG A 92 10.29 13.99 1.83
CA ARG A 92 10.75 12.88 2.68
C ARG A 92 9.98 11.58 2.45
N GLY A 93 9.22 11.50 1.37
CA GLY A 93 8.42 10.34 1.01
C GLY A 93 9.27 9.09 0.84
N VAL A 94 8.68 7.93 1.15
CA VAL A 94 9.39 6.64 1.20
C VAL A 94 10.10 6.30 -0.10
N ALA A 95 9.53 6.65 -1.27
CA ALA A 95 10.17 6.42 -2.56
C ALA A 95 11.49 7.20 -2.70
N ARG A 96 11.53 8.45 -2.23
CA ARG A 96 12.72 9.31 -2.30
C ARG A 96 13.79 8.89 -1.29
N VAL A 97 13.39 8.54 -0.08
CA VAL A 97 14.30 8.18 1.00
C VAL A 97 14.86 6.76 0.83
N PHE A 98 14.01 5.78 0.52
CA PHE A 98 14.37 4.36 0.54
C PHE A 98 14.37 3.70 -0.84
N GLY A 99 13.93 4.37 -1.90
CA GLY A 99 14.01 3.86 -3.27
C GLY A 99 15.46 3.56 -3.72
N PRO A 100 16.43 4.47 -3.53
CA PRO A 100 17.81 4.26 -3.99
C PRO A 100 18.47 3.00 -3.40
N GLN A 101 18.32 2.74 -2.11
CA GLN A 101 18.87 1.53 -1.47
C GLN A 101 18.20 0.23 -1.95
N LYS A 102 16.99 0.32 -2.53
CA LYS A 102 16.27 -0.80 -3.15
C LYS A 102 16.63 -0.96 -4.64
N GLY A 103 17.56 -0.16 -5.15
CA GLY A 103 18.02 -0.21 -6.55
C GLY A 103 17.27 0.70 -7.51
N ALA A 104 16.43 1.63 -7.03
CA ALA A 104 15.76 2.59 -7.91
C ALA A 104 16.75 3.68 -8.39
N THR A 105 16.82 3.88 -9.70
CA THR A 105 17.50 5.04 -10.31
C THR A 105 16.79 6.35 -9.94
N PRO A 106 17.46 7.52 -10.03
CA PRO A 106 16.82 8.81 -9.75
C PRO A 106 15.52 9.05 -10.54
N ALA A 107 15.47 8.65 -11.82
CA ALA A 107 14.25 8.75 -12.62
C ALA A 107 13.14 7.81 -12.13
N GLN A 108 13.48 6.59 -11.70
CA GLN A 108 12.51 5.66 -11.12
C GLN A 108 12.01 6.15 -9.75
N VAL A 109 12.85 6.80 -8.97
CA VAL A 109 12.46 7.40 -7.68
C VAL A 109 11.35 8.43 -7.89
N GLU A 110 11.51 9.37 -8.82
CA GLU A 110 10.46 10.38 -9.06
C GLU A 110 9.19 9.77 -9.67
N GLN A 111 9.33 8.76 -10.54
CA GLN A 111 8.17 8.02 -11.03
C GLN A 111 7.41 7.31 -9.89
N LEU A 112 8.12 6.67 -8.97
CA LEU A 112 7.51 6.02 -7.81
C LEU A 112 6.89 7.03 -6.85
N ALA A 113 7.55 8.17 -6.61
CA ALA A 113 7.02 9.23 -5.76
C ALA A 113 5.68 9.77 -6.29
N ALA A 114 5.62 10.11 -7.59
CA ALA A 114 4.38 10.54 -8.23
C ALA A 114 3.29 9.46 -8.20
N ALA A 115 3.67 8.19 -8.39
CA ALA A 115 2.76 7.06 -8.31
C ALA A 115 2.16 6.88 -6.90
N LEU A 116 2.95 7.13 -5.85
CA LEU A 116 2.49 7.04 -4.46
C LEU A 116 1.61 8.23 -4.06
N GLU A 117 1.87 9.43 -4.58
CA GLU A 117 0.98 10.58 -4.41
C GLU A 117 -0.40 10.31 -5.04
N HIS A 118 -0.40 9.77 -6.26
CA HIS A 118 -1.64 9.36 -6.92
C HIS A 118 -2.36 8.24 -6.17
N TRP A 119 -1.61 7.27 -5.64
CA TRP A 119 -2.15 6.20 -4.81
C TRP A 119 -2.83 6.73 -3.54
N ALA A 120 -2.19 7.64 -2.81
CA ALA A 120 -2.77 8.27 -1.61
C ALA A 120 -4.07 9.01 -1.92
N HIS A 121 -4.11 9.71 -3.06
CA HIS A 121 -5.31 10.38 -3.54
C HIS A 121 -6.46 9.39 -3.79
N LEU A 122 -6.17 8.29 -4.48
CA LEU A 122 -7.19 7.29 -4.83
C LEU A 122 -7.68 6.46 -3.64
N LEU A 123 -6.80 6.14 -2.68
CA LEU A 123 -7.21 5.54 -1.41
C LEU A 123 -8.17 6.45 -0.65
N THR A 124 -7.83 7.73 -0.53
CA THR A 124 -8.69 8.74 0.12
C THR A 124 -10.04 8.85 -0.60
N ARG A 125 -10.03 8.94 -1.93
CA ARG A 125 -11.22 9.13 -2.76
C ARG A 125 -12.16 7.91 -2.75
N ASP A 126 -11.62 6.72 -3.02
CA ASP A 126 -12.44 5.53 -3.30
C ASP A 126 -12.77 4.74 -2.03
N LEU A 127 -11.88 4.75 -1.03
CA LEU A 127 -12.08 4.04 0.22
C LEU A 127 -12.49 4.96 1.39
N HIS A 128 -12.62 6.27 1.14
CA HIS A 128 -13.05 7.26 2.12
C HIS A 128 -12.17 7.31 3.39
N VAL A 129 -10.87 7.05 3.22
CA VAL A 129 -9.90 7.10 4.33
C VAL A 129 -9.81 8.52 4.86
N ARG A 130 -9.97 8.68 6.18
CA ARG A 130 -9.92 9.98 6.87
C ARG A 130 -8.54 10.33 7.43
N ALA A 131 -7.66 9.35 7.57
CA ALA A 131 -6.29 9.58 7.99
C ALA A 131 -5.51 10.31 6.90
N ASP A 132 -4.50 11.08 7.29
CA ASP A 132 -3.54 11.66 6.34
C ASP A 132 -2.67 10.53 5.77
N LEU A 133 -2.95 10.12 4.53
CA LEU A 133 -2.19 9.10 3.83
C LEU A 133 -0.94 9.65 3.14
N PHE A 134 -0.80 10.97 2.99
CA PHE A 134 0.32 11.57 2.28
C PHE A 134 1.53 11.68 3.20
N GLU A 135 1.35 12.37 4.33
CA GLU A 135 2.43 12.67 5.27
C GLU A 135 2.16 12.17 6.69
N GLY A 136 1.08 11.40 6.88
CA GLY A 136 0.74 10.86 8.18
C GLY A 136 1.80 9.88 8.71
N PRO A 137 1.91 9.75 10.06
CA PRO A 137 2.92 8.91 10.67
C PRO A 137 2.81 7.44 10.22
N GLY A 138 3.93 6.86 9.77
CA GLY A 138 4.03 5.44 9.40
C GLY A 138 3.42 5.07 8.05
N THR A 139 2.82 6.02 7.32
CA THR A 139 2.22 5.78 5.99
C THR A 139 3.25 5.27 4.98
N GLY A 140 4.50 5.69 5.10
CA GLY A 140 5.61 5.25 4.26
C GLY A 140 6.23 3.90 4.66
N ALA A 141 5.77 3.27 5.75
CA ALA A 141 6.40 2.05 6.24
C ALA A 141 6.43 0.94 5.19
N SER A 142 7.57 0.26 5.06
CA SER A 142 7.78 -0.84 4.10
C SER A 142 7.42 -0.54 2.64
N GLY A 143 7.80 0.66 2.15
CA GLY A 143 7.50 1.06 0.77
C GLY A 143 6.05 1.48 0.57
N GLY A 144 5.43 1.98 1.64
CA GLY A 144 4.04 2.44 1.66
C GLY A 144 3.02 1.37 2.04
N LEU A 145 3.45 0.17 2.46
CA LEU A 145 2.54 -0.86 2.98
C LEU A 145 1.70 -0.35 4.16
N GLY A 146 2.27 0.52 5.00
CA GLY A 146 1.54 1.14 6.11
C GLY A 146 0.37 2.02 5.68
N ALA A 147 0.37 2.56 4.46
CA ALA A 147 -0.78 3.29 3.91
C ALA A 147 -1.83 2.36 3.29
N GLY A 148 -1.42 1.18 2.80
CA GLY A 148 -2.31 0.20 2.20
C GLY A 148 -3.01 -0.74 3.18
N LEU A 149 -2.52 -0.83 4.42
CA LEU A 149 -3.13 -1.58 5.53
C LEU A 149 -3.92 -0.64 6.43
#